data_AF-A0A2V5L2F1-F1
#
_entry.id   AF-A0A2V5L2F1-F1
#
_cell.length_a   1.000
_cell.length_b   1.000
_cell.length_c   1.000
_cell.angle_alpha   90.00
_cell.angle_beta   90.00
_cell.angle_gamma   90.00
#
_symmetry.space_group_name_H-M   'P 1'
#
loop_
_entity.id
_entity.type
_entity.pdbx_description
1 polymer ?
#
loop_
_entity_poly.entity_id
_entity_poly.type
_entity_poly.pdbx_seq_one_letter_code
_entity_poly.pdbx_strand_id
1 'polypeptide(L)'
;FLNVAGREPEGTIAPSDYEKVRDELIAGLTTIPDEKGKEIGTRVFRPQELYKEVRGVAPDLIVYFGGLYWRSVGTVGGGKIHTFENDTGPDGANHAENGIFLFRPAGGGISGGRRIEGLRITDIAPTILQLFGLPVPQDMEGTALTSSFTTPPKR
;
A
#
# COMPACT_ATOMS: atom_id res chain seq x y z
N PHE A 1 -10.96 -11.69 -1.26
CA PHE A 1 -10.79 -13.09 -0.85
C PHE A 1 -11.51 -13.99 -1.83
N LEU A 2 -10.96 -15.16 -2.11
CA LEU A 2 -11.55 -16.22 -2.94
C LEU A 2 -12.28 -17.22 -2.02
N ASN A 3 -13.42 -17.70 -2.46
CA ASN A 3 -14.28 -18.61 -1.69
C ASN A 3 -13.84 -20.07 -1.89
N VAL A 4 -12.76 -20.51 -1.23
CA VAL A 4 -12.13 -21.82 -1.41
C VAL A 4 -12.78 -22.89 -0.52
N ALA A 5 -13.16 -24.02 -1.13
CA ALA A 5 -13.77 -25.14 -0.43
C ALA A 5 -12.84 -25.66 0.68
N GLY A 6 -13.39 -25.78 1.90
CA GLY A 6 -12.66 -26.23 3.09
C GLY A 6 -11.83 -25.16 3.80
N ARG A 7 -11.66 -23.96 3.22
CA ARG A 7 -11.09 -22.79 3.91
C ARG A 7 -12.17 -21.81 4.33
N GLU A 8 -13.18 -21.59 3.47
CA GLU A 8 -14.36 -20.78 3.74
C GLU A 8 -15.58 -21.67 4.05
N PRO A 9 -16.51 -21.27 4.93
CA PRO A 9 -17.65 -22.11 5.35
C PRO A 9 -18.51 -22.62 4.18
N GLU A 10 -18.76 -21.76 3.19
CA GLU A 10 -19.55 -22.06 1.99
C GLU A 10 -18.65 -22.08 0.73
N GLY A 11 -17.39 -22.51 0.88
CA GLY A 11 -16.39 -22.49 -0.17
C GLY A 11 -16.79 -23.28 -1.42
N THR A 12 -16.65 -22.68 -2.59
CA THR A 12 -17.07 -23.25 -3.89
C THR A 12 -15.92 -23.50 -4.85
N ILE A 13 -14.78 -22.85 -4.66
CA ILE A 13 -13.57 -23.06 -5.48
C ILE A 13 -12.85 -24.28 -4.95
N ALA A 14 -12.69 -25.32 -5.77
CA ALA A 14 -11.90 -26.48 -5.38
C ALA A 14 -10.44 -26.05 -5.09
N PRO A 15 -9.76 -26.60 -4.06
CA PRO A 15 -8.37 -26.24 -3.78
C PRO A 15 -7.41 -26.43 -4.95
N SER A 16 -7.69 -27.41 -5.83
CA SER A 16 -6.94 -27.65 -7.06
C SER A 16 -7.08 -26.55 -8.11
N ASP A 17 -8.18 -25.79 -8.08
CA ASP A 17 -8.46 -24.71 -9.02
C ASP A 17 -8.01 -23.35 -8.50
N TYR A 18 -7.52 -23.27 -7.25
CA TYR A 18 -7.22 -22.01 -6.57
C TYR A 18 -6.27 -21.11 -7.38
N GLU A 19 -5.12 -21.64 -7.84
CA GLU A 19 -4.16 -20.85 -8.62
C GLU A 19 -4.69 -20.50 -10.01
N LYS A 20 -5.42 -21.41 -10.66
CA LYS A 20 -6.06 -21.16 -11.95
C LYS A 20 -7.04 -19.98 -11.85
N VAL A 21 -7.90 -19.97 -10.82
CA VAL A 21 -8.86 -18.88 -10.59
C VAL A 21 -8.14 -17.57 -10.29
N ARG A 22 -7.01 -17.59 -9.55
CA ARG A 22 -6.20 -16.39 -9.34
C ARG A 22 -5.66 -15.85 -10.66
N ASP A 23 -5.13 -16.69 -11.54
CA ASP A 23 -4.61 -16.28 -12.84
C ASP A 23 -5.72 -15.69 -13.73
N GLU A 24 -6.88 -16.33 -13.78
CA GLU A 24 -8.05 -15.83 -14.51
C GLU A 24 -8.51 -14.45 -13.99
N LEU A 25 -8.55 -14.27 -12.67
CA LEU A 25 -8.89 -12.99 -12.05
C LEU A 25 -7.84 -11.92 -12.32
N ILE A 26 -6.54 -12.25 -12.22
CA ILE A 26 -5.46 -11.32 -12.53
C ILE A 26 -5.62 -10.84 -13.98
N ALA A 27 -5.77 -11.77 -14.93
CA ALA A 27 -5.95 -11.43 -16.34
C ALA A 27 -7.16 -10.51 -16.55
N GLY A 28 -8.34 -10.89 -16.05
CA GLY A 28 -9.56 -10.10 -16.20
C GLY A 28 -9.46 -8.70 -15.57
N LEU A 29 -8.97 -8.62 -14.33
CA LEU A 29 -8.85 -7.36 -13.59
C LEU A 29 -7.88 -6.38 -14.26
N THR A 30 -6.76 -6.87 -14.81
CA THR A 30 -5.78 -6.03 -15.50
C THR A 30 -6.33 -5.41 -16.79
N THR A 31 -7.27 -6.08 -17.44
CA THR A 31 -7.89 -5.64 -18.70
C THR A 31 -9.14 -4.76 -18.55
N ILE A 32 -9.53 -4.39 -17.31
CA ILE A 32 -10.71 -3.55 -17.09
C ILE A 32 -10.55 -2.20 -17.82
N PRO A 33 -11.43 -1.86 -18.77
CA PRO A 33 -11.36 -0.61 -19.51
C PRO A 33 -12.05 0.53 -18.74
N ASP A 34 -11.71 1.78 -19.08
CA ASP A 34 -12.49 2.97 -18.74
C ASP A 34 -13.73 3.12 -19.64
N GLU A 35 -14.48 4.21 -19.44
CA GLU A 35 -15.62 4.60 -20.29
C GLU A 35 -15.26 4.81 -21.78
N LYS A 36 -13.97 4.93 -22.12
CA LYS A 36 -13.47 5.11 -23.49
C LYS A 36 -12.93 3.79 -24.08
N GLY A 37 -13.03 2.68 -23.36
CA GLY A 37 -12.52 1.38 -23.80
C GLY A 37 -11.02 1.17 -23.57
N LYS A 38 -10.32 2.08 -22.88
CA LYS A 38 -8.89 1.96 -22.61
C LYS A 38 -8.67 1.34 -21.24
N GLU A 39 -7.79 0.34 -21.13
CA GLU A 39 -7.40 -0.23 -19.84
C GLU A 39 -7.03 0.84 -18.82
N ILE A 40 -7.60 0.75 -17.62
CA ILE A 40 -7.39 1.75 -16.56
C ILE A 40 -5.99 1.68 -15.95
N GLY A 41 -5.21 0.63 -16.25
CA GLY A 41 -3.89 0.40 -15.67
C GLY A 41 -3.96 -0.27 -14.29
N THR A 42 -4.93 -1.15 -14.08
CA THR A 42 -5.06 -1.93 -12.84
C THR A 42 -3.83 -2.79 -12.62
N ARG A 43 -3.30 -2.79 -11.39
CA ARG A 43 -2.21 -3.68 -10.96
C ARG A 43 -2.74 -4.66 -9.94
N VAL A 44 -2.44 -5.94 -10.13
CA VAL A 44 -2.84 -7.03 -9.23
C VAL A 44 -1.58 -7.73 -8.75
N PHE A 45 -1.51 -7.96 -7.44
CA PHE A 45 -0.35 -8.59 -6.80
C PHE A 45 -0.77 -9.78 -5.98
N ARG A 46 0.11 -10.77 -5.90
CA ARG A 46 0.02 -11.81 -4.88
C ARG A 46 0.70 -11.32 -3.60
N PRO A 47 0.17 -11.58 -2.40
CA PRO A 47 0.85 -11.19 -1.16
C PRO A 47 2.28 -11.73 -1.06
N GLN A 48 2.51 -12.93 -1.59
CA GLN A 48 3.82 -13.59 -1.59
C GLN A 48 4.88 -12.84 -2.41
N GLU A 49 4.47 -11.96 -3.32
CA GLU A 49 5.38 -11.12 -4.13
C GLU A 49 5.77 -9.83 -3.40
N LEU A 50 4.96 -9.39 -2.42
CA LEU A 50 5.11 -8.10 -1.75
C LEU A 50 5.68 -8.21 -0.35
N TYR A 51 5.20 -9.19 0.42
CA TYR A 51 5.60 -9.37 1.81
C TYR A 51 6.74 -10.37 1.92
N LYS A 52 7.75 -10.05 2.74
CA LYS A 52 8.83 -11.00 3.09
C LYS A 52 8.28 -12.27 3.74
N GLU A 53 7.25 -12.10 4.56
CA GLU A 53 6.53 -13.20 5.19
C GLU A 53 5.05 -12.86 5.23
N VAL A 54 4.21 -13.80 4.80
CA VAL A 54 2.75 -13.66 4.82
C VAL A 54 2.25 -14.30 6.12
N ARG A 55 1.68 -13.50 7.02
CA ARG A 55 1.15 -13.94 8.31
C ARG A 55 -0.34 -13.65 8.44
N GLY A 56 -1.02 -14.40 9.29
CA GLY A 56 -2.45 -14.20 9.58
C GLY A 56 -3.35 -14.53 8.39
N VAL A 57 -4.40 -13.73 8.21
CA VAL A 57 -5.39 -13.91 7.14
C VAL A 57 -5.08 -12.93 6.01
N ALA A 58 -4.17 -13.33 5.12
CA ALA A 58 -3.80 -12.52 3.97
C ALA A 58 -4.86 -12.61 2.85
N PRO A 59 -5.08 -11.54 2.07
CA PRO A 59 -5.93 -11.62 0.90
C PRO A 59 -5.31 -12.52 -0.17
N ASP A 60 -6.10 -13.14 -1.03
CA ASP A 60 -5.55 -13.97 -2.12
C ASP A 60 -4.90 -13.14 -3.24
N LEU A 61 -5.42 -11.92 -3.43
CA LEU A 61 -4.94 -10.92 -4.39
C LEU A 61 -5.10 -9.52 -3.79
N ILE A 62 -4.14 -8.64 -4.08
CA ILE A 62 -4.17 -7.21 -3.74
C ILE A 62 -4.33 -6.45 -5.06
N VAL A 63 -5.38 -5.62 -5.15
CA VAL A 63 -5.77 -4.96 -6.40
C VAL A 63 -5.70 -3.45 -6.25
N TYR A 64 -4.91 -2.80 -7.10
CA TYR A 64 -4.85 -1.35 -7.22
C TYR A 64 -5.46 -0.93 -8.56
N PHE A 65 -6.73 -0.53 -8.52
CA PHE A 65 -7.47 -0.11 -9.71
C PHE A 65 -6.90 1.19 -10.27
N GLY A 66 -6.51 1.15 -11.55
CA GLY A 66 -5.82 2.24 -12.24
C GLY A 66 -4.72 2.92 -11.46
N GLY A 67 -3.83 2.14 -10.83
CA GLY A 67 -2.72 2.69 -10.06
C GLY A 67 -3.14 3.58 -8.89
N LEU A 68 -4.23 3.20 -8.19
CA LEU A 68 -4.86 3.98 -7.10
C LEU A 68 -5.64 5.21 -7.56
N TYR A 69 -5.85 5.43 -8.85
CA TYR A 69 -6.78 6.46 -9.32
C TYR A 69 -8.24 6.07 -9.03
N TRP A 70 -8.55 4.78 -9.10
CA TRP A 70 -9.87 4.24 -8.82
C TRP A 70 -9.89 3.46 -7.50
N ARG A 71 -11.08 3.32 -6.91
CA ARG A 71 -11.34 2.45 -5.76
C ARG A 71 -12.67 1.72 -5.95
N SER A 72 -12.85 0.61 -5.23
CA SER A 72 -14.16 -0.04 -5.16
C SER A 72 -15.16 0.82 -4.38
N VAL A 73 -16.43 0.76 -4.78
CA VAL A 73 -17.57 1.26 -4.01
C VAL A 73 -18.28 0.10 -3.32
N GLY A 74 -18.95 0.36 -2.19
CA GLY A 74 -19.64 -0.66 -1.40
C GLY A 74 -21.00 -1.08 -1.95
N THR A 75 -21.37 -0.54 -3.12
CA THR A 75 -22.69 -0.69 -3.73
C THR A 75 -22.63 -1.45 -5.05
N VAL A 76 -23.70 -2.22 -5.33
CA VAL A 76 -23.86 -3.01 -6.55
C VAL A 76 -25.25 -2.75 -7.15
N GLY A 77 -25.44 -3.07 -8.43
CA GLY A 77 -26.75 -2.95 -9.10
C GLY A 77 -27.04 -1.59 -9.75
N GLY A 78 -26.05 -0.69 -9.84
CA GLY A 78 -26.19 0.63 -10.47
C GLY A 78 -26.25 0.65 -12.01
N GLY A 79 -26.28 -0.52 -12.67
CA GLY A 79 -26.35 -0.65 -14.14
C GLY A 79 -25.10 -0.16 -14.89
N LYS A 80 -24.04 0.24 -14.17
CA LYS A 80 -22.74 0.67 -14.70
C LYS A 80 -21.63 0.04 -13.87
N ILE A 81 -20.45 -0.08 -14.48
CA ILE A 81 -19.25 -0.63 -13.82
C ILE A 81 -18.37 0.45 -13.18
N HIS A 82 -18.50 1.71 -13.59
CA HIS A 82 -17.80 2.85 -12.98
C HIS A 82 -18.78 3.90 -12.46
N THR A 83 -18.33 4.60 -11.42
CA THR A 83 -19.00 5.76 -10.85
C THR A 83 -17.95 6.79 -10.44
N PHE A 84 -18.30 8.07 -10.57
CA PHE A 84 -17.50 9.20 -10.09
C PHE A 84 -17.98 9.70 -8.71
N GLU A 85 -19.01 9.07 -8.17
CA GLU A 85 -19.60 9.34 -6.86
C GLU A 85 -19.45 8.10 -5.97
N ASN A 86 -19.39 8.34 -4.66
CA ASN A 86 -19.47 7.30 -3.64
C ASN A 86 -20.77 7.43 -2.83
N ASP A 87 -20.93 6.58 -1.81
CA ASP A 87 -22.11 6.54 -0.94
C ASP A 87 -22.34 7.83 -0.10
N THR A 88 -21.44 8.81 -0.20
CA THR A 88 -21.43 10.09 0.53
C THR A 88 -21.23 11.33 -0.38
N GLY A 89 -21.09 11.17 -1.70
CA GLY A 89 -20.87 12.25 -2.68
C GLY A 89 -19.57 12.09 -3.50
N PRO A 90 -19.07 13.17 -4.14
CA PRO A 90 -17.80 13.13 -4.87
C PRO A 90 -16.65 12.83 -3.93
N ASP A 91 -15.87 11.78 -4.22
CA ASP A 91 -14.69 11.42 -3.46
C ASP A 91 -13.42 11.88 -4.16
N GLY A 92 -12.75 12.88 -3.58
CA GLY A 92 -11.47 13.35 -4.08
C GLY A 92 -10.26 12.67 -3.41
N ALA A 93 -10.46 11.80 -2.42
CA ALA A 93 -9.39 11.26 -1.61
C ALA A 93 -9.23 9.76 -1.85
N ASN A 94 -8.03 9.35 -2.28
CA ASN A 94 -7.63 7.94 -2.33
C ASN A 94 -6.24 7.78 -1.70
N HIS A 95 -5.86 6.53 -1.47
CA HIS A 95 -4.50 6.21 -1.04
C HIS A 95 -3.48 6.63 -2.11
N ALA A 96 -2.29 7.00 -1.66
CA ALA A 96 -1.14 7.27 -2.50
C ALA A 96 0.06 6.46 -2.00
N GLU A 97 0.92 6.02 -2.92
CA GLU A 97 2.16 5.30 -2.57
C GLU A 97 3.16 6.21 -1.85
N ASN A 98 3.15 7.51 -2.17
CA ASN A 98 4.07 8.50 -1.62
C ASN A 98 3.38 9.31 -0.51
N GLY A 99 4.04 9.39 0.65
CA GLY A 99 3.64 10.25 1.76
C GLY A 99 4.49 11.51 1.86
N ILE A 100 4.16 12.34 2.84
CA ILE A 100 4.93 13.54 3.19
C ILE A 100 5.58 13.31 4.56
N PHE A 101 6.88 13.58 4.66
CA PHE A 101 7.60 13.58 5.92
C PHE A 101 8.15 14.98 6.21
N LEU A 102 7.82 15.52 7.38
CA LEU A 102 8.32 16.80 7.88
C LEU A 102 8.82 16.58 9.31
N PHE A 103 10.06 16.98 9.56
CA PHE A 103 10.67 16.85 10.88
C PHE A 103 11.38 18.14 11.27
N ARG A 104 11.16 18.58 12.51
CA ARG A 104 11.79 19.75 13.11
C ARG A 104 12.29 19.38 14.51
N PRO A 105 13.62 19.23 14.72
CA PRO A 105 14.14 18.98 16.06
C PRO A 105 13.97 20.20 16.97
N ALA A 106 13.85 19.96 18.27
CA ALA A 106 13.87 21.00 19.29
C ALA A 106 15.28 21.62 19.40
N GLY A 107 15.39 22.88 19.84
CA GLY A 107 16.69 23.55 20.05
C GLY A 107 17.21 24.41 18.90
N GLY A 108 16.37 24.73 17.92
CA GLY A 108 16.77 25.45 16.70
C GLY A 108 17.13 24.43 15.63
N GLY A 109 16.27 24.30 14.62
CA GLY A 109 16.35 23.23 13.63
C GLY A 109 17.64 23.24 12.81
N ILE A 110 17.73 22.32 11.85
CA ILE A 110 18.82 22.30 10.88
C ILE A 110 18.76 23.59 10.05
N SER A 111 19.76 24.47 10.19
CA SER A 111 19.84 25.72 9.44
C SER A 111 19.78 25.46 7.93
N GLY A 112 18.87 26.14 7.23
CA GLY A 112 18.62 25.97 5.79
C GLY A 112 17.72 24.78 5.41
N GLY A 113 17.35 23.92 6.37
CA GLY A 113 16.61 22.70 6.10
C GLY A 113 17.41 21.68 5.28
N ARG A 114 16.87 20.47 5.13
CA ARG A 114 17.48 19.43 4.29
C ARG A 114 16.40 18.58 3.65
N ARG A 115 16.48 18.39 2.34
CA ARG A 115 15.68 17.38 1.63
C ARG A 115 16.35 16.02 1.80
N ILE A 116 15.55 15.02 2.18
CA ILE A 116 15.97 13.62 2.27
C ILE A 116 15.25 12.89 1.15
N GLU A 117 16.01 12.23 0.28
CA GLU A 117 15.48 11.40 -0.80
C GLU A 117 15.49 9.93 -0.38
N GLY A 118 14.58 9.13 -0.94
CA GLY A 118 14.56 7.68 -0.72
C GLY A 118 14.13 7.23 0.68
N LEU A 119 13.51 8.11 1.46
CA LEU A 119 13.00 7.78 2.78
C LEU A 119 11.83 6.79 2.68
N ARG A 120 11.88 5.71 3.45
CA ARG A 120 10.77 4.74 3.54
C ARG A 120 9.98 4.97 4.82
N ILE A 121 8.69 4.65 4.80
CA ILE A 121 7.83 4.73 5.99
C ILE A 121 8.37 3.87 7.15
N THR A 122 9.04 2.76 6.83
CA THR A 122 9.66 1.86 7.82
C THR A 122 10.84 2.50 8.55
N ASP A 123 11.48 3.52 7.98
CA ASP A 123 12.61 4.23 8.59
C ASP A 123 12.15 5.20 9.71
N ILE A 124 10.85 5.51 9.81
CA ILE A 124 10.30 6.48 10.76
C ILE A 124 10.38 5.99 12.21
N ALA A 125 9.90 4.78 12.49
CA ALA A 125 9.92 4.19 13.83
C ALA A 125 11.33 4.10 14.44
N PRO A 126 12.35 3.51 13.75
CA PRO A 126 13.71 3.45 14.30
C PRO A 126 14.33 4.84 14.47
N THR A 127 13.99 5.80 13.61
CA THR A 127 14.41 7.21 13.78
C THR A 127 13.87 7.82 15.07
N ILE A 128 12.57 7.63 15.35
CA ILE A 128 11.95 8.14 16.58
C ILE A 128 12.59 7.49 17.80
N LEU A 129 12.74 6.16 17.83
CA LEU A 129 13.37 5.46 18.96
C LEU A 129 14.77 6.01 19.27
N GLN A 130 15.60 6.21 18.24
CA GLN A 130 16.95 6.71 18.43
C GLN A 130 16.98 8.17 18.91
N LEU A 131 16.06 9.03 18.46
CA LEU A 131 15.92 10.41 18.95
C LEU A 131 15.57 10.47 20.44
N PHE A 132 14.86 9.47 20.96
CA PHE A 132 14.52 9.35 22.37
C PHE A 132 15.57 8.59 23.19
N GLY A 133 16.70 8.20 22.59
CA GLY A 133 17.74 7.42 23.26
C GLY A 133 17.31 5.98 23.60
N LEU A 134 16.30 5.45 22.92
CA LEU A 134 15.79 4.11 23.12
C LEU A 134 16.48 3.11 22.16
N PRO A 135 16.63 1.83 22.57
CA PRO A 135 17.17 0.81 21.68
C PRO A 135 16.24 0.58 20.48
N VAL A 136 16.84 0.42 19.30
CA VAL A 136 16.12 0.01 18.09
C VAL A 136 16.15 -1.53 18.00
N PRO A 137 14.99 -2.21 17.96
CA PRO A 137 14.95 -3.65 17.77
C PRO A 137 15.63 -4.10 16.46
N GLN A 138 16.37 -5.20 16.52
CA GLN A 138 17.14 -5.70 15.36
C GLN A 138 16.28 -6.24 14.21
N ASP A 139 15.02 -6.56 14.50
CA ASP A 139 14.04 -7.07 13.55
C ASP A 139 13.26 -5.96 12.82
N MET A 140 13.48 -4.68 13.17
CA MET A 140 12.96 -3.56 12.39
C MET A 140 13.63 -3.49 11.01
N GLU A 141 12.83 -3.37 9.95
CA GLU A 141 13.35 -3.31 8.57
C GLU A 141 13.93 -1.95 8.15
N GLY A 142 13.56 -0.91 8.90
CA GLY A 142 13.94 0.48 8.64
C GLY A 142 15.32 0.83 9.21
N THR A 143 15.94 1.85 8.65
CA THR A 143 17.19 2.42 9.16
C THR A 143 16.93 3.81 9.72
N ALA A 144 17.41 4.08 10.94
CA ALA A 144 17.25 5.39 11.56
C ALA A 144 18.02 6.50 10.82
N LEU A 145 17.42 7.68 10.73
CA LEU A 145 17.95 8.84 9.99
C LEU A 145 18.88 9.75 10.80
N THR A 146 19.26 9.40 12.03
CA THR A 146 19.95 10.36 12.93
C THR A 146 21.28 10.88 12.40
N SER A 147 22.02 10.09 11.64
CA SER A 147 23.24 10.52 10.94
C SER A 147 22.97 11.59 9.87
N SER A 148 21.75 11.67 9.37
CA SER A 148 21.32 12.71 8.42
C SER A 148 20.95 14.04 9.09
N PHE A 149 20.81 14.05 10.43
CA PHE A 149 20.46 15.24 11.23
C PHE A 149 21.65 15.89 11.92
N THR A 150 22.81 15.24 11.98
CA THR A 150 24.02 15.82 12.58
C THR A 150 24.55 16.96 11.71
N THR A 151 24.71 18.15 12.30
CA THR A 151 25.44 19.25 11.67
C THR A 151 26.91 18.82 11.49
N PRO A 152 27.53 19.00 10.32
CA PRO A 152 28.97 18.78 10.19
C PRO A 152 29.73 19.64 11.21
N PRO A 153 30.86 19.15 11.77
CA PRO A 153 31.62 19.94 12.74
C PRO A 153 31.99 21.29 12.13
N LYS A 154 31.84 22.36 12.92
CA LYS A 154 32.33 23.69 12.54
C LYS A 154 33.83 23.58 12.24
N ARG A 155 34.22 23.94 11.02
CA ARG A 155 35.62 24.15 10.66
C ARG A 155 36.18 25.38 11.37
#